data_AF-A0A354Q8H9-F1
#
_entry.id   AF-A0A354Q8H9-F1
#
_cell.length_a   1.000
_cell.length_b   1.000
_cell.length_c   1.000
_cell.angle_alpha   90.00
_cell.angle_beta   90.00
_cell.angle_gamma   90.00
#
_symmetry.space_group_name_H-M   'P 1'
#
loop_
_entity.id
_entity.type
_entity.pdbx_description
1 polymer ?
#
loop_
_entity_poly.entity_id
_entity_poly.type
_entity_poly.pdbx_seq_one_letter_code
_entity_poly.pdbx_strand_id
1 'polypeptide(L)' 'RPVMESVFCTQNKYGSETQTLTPAEAAKLHPLLQFEDVDVIGFESRSGYCDPYLTTIAYAKRAKDLGVKFFTGTPVTGI' A
#
# COMPACT_ATOMS: atom_id res chain seq x y z
N ARG A 1 -13.48 -6.94 17.98
CA ARG A 1 -13.33 -5.46 17.98
C ARG A 1 -12.04 -4.90 18.63
N PRO A 2 -11.71 -5.08 19.93
CA PRO A 2 -10.63 -4.31 20.60
C PRO A 2 -9.22 -4.56 20.04
N VAL A 3 -8.96 -5.79 19.58
CA VAL A 3 -7.69 -6.17 18.96
C VAL A 3 -7.47 -5.39 17.66
N MET A 4 -8.48 -5.29 16.80
CA MET A 4 -8.36 -4.53 15.53
C MET A 4 -8.21 -3.03 15.77
N GLU A 5 -8.93 -2.47 16.75
CA GLU A 5 -8.77 -1.06 17.12
C GLU A 5 -7.33 -0.76 17.59
N SER A 6 -6.70 -1.68 18.34
CA SER A 6 -5.29 -1.55 18.75
C SER A 6 -4.30 -1.57 17.57
N VAL A 7 -4.63 -2.32 16.50
CA VAL A 7 -3.85 -2.34 15.26
C VAL A 7 -3.91 -0.98 14.58
N PHE A 8 -5.10 -0.39 14.45
CA PHE A 8 -5.26 0.94 13.85
C PHE A 8 -4.55 2.03 14.68
N CYS A 9 -4.63 1.97 16.01
CA CYS A 9 -3.86 2.87 16.87
C CYS A 9 -2.35 2.76 16.61
N THR A 10 -1.84 1.55 16.41
CA THR A 10 -0.43 1.32 16.10
C THR A 10 -0.06 1.85 14.72
N GLN A 11 -0.88 1.59 13.70
CA GLN A 11 -0.67 2.10 12.34
C GLN A 11 -0.68 3.63 12.30
N ASN A 12 -1.64 4.26 12.99
CA ASN A 12 -1.72 5.71 13.11
C ASN A 12 -0.51 6.31 13.84
N LYS A 13 0.01 5.63 14.86
CA LYS A 13 1.26 6.05 15.54
C LYS A 13 2.46 6.10 14.59
N TYR A 14 2.47 5.28 13.54
CA TYR A 14 3.53 5.27 12.52
C TYR A 14 3.16 6.03 11.23
N GLY A 15 2.08 6.81 11.25
CA GLY A 15 1.73 7.74 10.18
C GLY A 15 0.85 7.18 9.05
N SER A 16 0.28 5.98 9.21
CA SER A 16 -0.85 5.57 8.37
C SER A 16 -2.11 6.34 8.77
N GLU A 17 -3.03 6.63 7.85
CA GLU A 17 -4.30 7.32 8.12
C GLU A 17 -5.44 6.29 8.19
N THR A 18 -5.41 5.44 9.21
CA THR A 18 -6.35 4.32 9.38
C THR A 18 -7.52 4.67 10.29
N GLN A 19 -8.73 4.27 9.90
CA GLN A 19 -9.96 4.50 10.65
C GLN A 19 -10.93 3.32 10.54
N THR A 20 -11.90 3.27 11.44
CA THR A 20 -13.03 2.34 11.33
C THR A 20 -14.19 3.01 10.61
N LEU A 21 -14.85 2.27 9.71
CA LEU A 21 -16.10 2.70 9.07
C LEU A 21 -17.30 1.94 9.62
N THR A 22 -18.47 2.57 9.55
CA THR A 22 -19.75 1.88 9.65
C THR A 22 -20.07 1.12 8.35
N PRO A 23 -20.91 0.08 8.39
CA PRO A 23 -21.41 -0.58 7.18
C PRO A 23 -22.03 0.39 6.16
N ALA A 24 -22.75 1.41 6.63
CA ALA A 24 -23.37 2.40 5.76
C ALA A 24 -22.35 3.31 5.06
N GLU A 25 -21.25 3.67 5.72
CA GLU A 25 -20.15 4.41 5.09
C GLU A 25 -19.38 3.53 4.09
N ALA A 26 -19.12 2.28 4.46
CA ALA A 26 -18.43 1.32 3.60
C ALA A 26 -19.24 1.00 2.32
N ALA A 27 -20.56 0.86 2.43
CA ALA A 27 -21.45 0.62 1.30
C ALA A 27 -21.49 1.80 0.31
N LYS A 28 -21.21 3.03 0.75
CA LYS A 28 -21.04 4.17 -0.18
C LYS A 28 -19.77 4.06 -1.01
N LEU A 29 -18.71 3.47 -0.46
CA LEU A 29 -17.42 3.30 -1.13
C LEU A 29 -17.39 2.06 -2.03
N HIS A 30 -17.92 0.95 -1.51
CA HIS A 30 -17.94 -0.34 -2.19
C HIS A 30 -19.35 -0.97 -2.16
N PRO A 31 -20.27 -0.50 -3.01
CA PRO A 31 -21.68 -0.88 -2.96
C PRO A 31 -21.96 -2.35 -3.35
N LEU A 32 -20.96 -3.05 -3.89
CA LEU A 32 -21.07 -4.45 -4.28
C LEU A 32 -20.67 -5.42 -3.16
N LEU A 33 -20.15 -4.92 -2.04
CA LEU A 33 -19.78 -5.73 -0.88
C LEU A 33 -20.96 -5.83 0.09
N GLN A 34 -21.09 -7.01 0.71
CA GLN A 34 -21.95 -7.23 1.87
C GLN A 34 -21.20 -6.83 3.15
N PHE A 35 -21.91 -6.42 4.19
CA PHE A 35 -21.29 -6.05 5.48
C PHE A 35 -22.03 -6.60 6.72
N GLU A 36 -23.06 -7.43 6.53
CA GLU A 36 -23.97 -7.89 7.58
C GLU A 36 -23.29 -8.75 8.66
N ASP A 37 -22.19 -9.43 8.32
CA ASP A 37 -21.44 -10.33 9.21
C ASP A 37 -20.03 -9.82 9.56
N VAL A 38 -19.77 -8.52 9.38
CA VAL A 38 -18.45 -7.91 9.61
C VAL A 38 -18.35 -7.24 10.98
N ASP A 39 -17.41 -7.69 11.83
CA ASP A 39 -17.18 -7.14 13.19
C ASP A 39 -16.48 -5.76 13.17
N VAL A 40 -15.54 -5.54 12.24
CA VAL A 40 -14.79 -4.28 12.07
C VAL A 40 -14.47 -4.02 10.60
N ILE A 41 -14.75 -2.81 10.12
CA ILE A 41 -14.37 -2.36 8.77
C ILE A 41 -13.23 -1.35 8.93
N GLY A 42 -12.02 -1.75 8.54
CA GLY A 42 -10.86 -0.86 8.49
C GLY A 42 -10.77 -0.13 7.15
N PHE A 43 -10.44 1.15 7.18
CA PHE A 43 -10.23 1.96 5.98
C PHE A 43 -8.98 2.83 6.15
N GLU A 44 -8.18 2.94 5.09
CA GLU A 44 -7.00 3.79 5.05
C GLU A 44 -7.06 4.65 3.78
N SER A 45 -7.11 5.97 3.96
CA SER A 45 -7.42 6.95 2.90
C SER A 45 -6.33 7.13 1.85
N ARG A 46 -5.08 6.79 2.18
CA ARG A 46 -3.89 7.01 1.36
C ARG A 46 -3.40 5.74 0.67
N SER A 47 -4.02 4.62 0.96
CA SER A 47 -3.67 3.32 0.45
C SER A 47 -4.00 3.26 -1.04
N GLY A 48 -3.28 2.40 -1.74
CA GLY A 48 -3.45 2.25 -3.17
C GLY A 48 -2.59 1.15 -3.73
N TYR A 49 -2.77 0.89 -5.02
CA TYR A 49 -1.96 -0.07 -5.75
C TYR A 49 -0.68 0.60 -6.23
N CYS A 50 0.43 -0.10 -6.05
CA CYS A 50 1.70 0.25 -6.66
C CYS A 50 1.91 -0.60 -7.92
N ASP A 51 2.45 0.00 -8.98
CA ASP A 51 3.02 -0.73 -10.12
C ASP A 51 4.55 -0.83 -9.92
N PRO A 52 5.06 -1.92 -9.34
CA PRO A 52 6.48 -2.03 -9.03
C PRO A 52 7.35 -2.06 -10.28
N TYR A 53 6.82 -2.53 -11.43
CA TYR A 53 7.55 -2.55 -12.68
C TYR A 53 7.77 -1.13 -13.19
N LEU A 54 6.70 -0.34 -13.32
CA LEU A 54 6.80 1.05 -13.78
C LEU A 54 7.62 1.90 -12.82
N THR A 55 7.46 1.73 -11.50
CA THR A 55 8.29 2.41 -10.51
C THR A 55 9.77 2.10 -10.72
N THR A 56 10.13 0.81 -10.86
CA THR A 56 11.52 0.38 -11.08
C THR A 56 12.09 0.98 -12.37
N ILE A 57 11.35 0.89 -13.47
CA ILE A 57 11.78 1.41 -14.77
C ILE A 57 11.91 2.93 -14.76
N ALA A 58 11.04 3.65 -14.06
CA ALA A 58 11.11 5.11 -13.93
C ALA A 58 12.41 5.54 -13.21
N TYR A 59 12.75 4.89 -12.10
CA TYR A 59 14.02 5.14 -11.41
C TYR A 59 15.23 4.77 -12.28
N ALA A 60 15.21 3.60 -12.92
CA ALA A 60 16.29 3.17 -13.80
C ALA A 60 16.51 4.15 -14.97
N LYS A 61 15.42 4.64 -15.57
CA LYS A 61 15.46 5.66 -16.63
C LYS A 61 16.10 6.95 -16.13
N ARG A 62 15.65 7.49 -14.99
CA ARG A 62 16.20 8.74 -14.45
C ARG A 62 17.69 8.60 -14.08
N ALA A 63 18.08 7.46 -13.53
CA ALA A 63 19.48 7.16 -13.22
C ALA A 63 20.34 7.11 -14.50
N LYS A 64 19.83 6.48 -15.57
CA LYS A 64 20.49 6.45 -16.88
C LYS A 64 20.69 7.85 -17.45
N ASP A 65 19.67 8.72 -17.34
CA ASP A 65 19.76 10.12 -17.78
C ASP A 65 20.82 10.92 -16.99
N LEU A 66 21.12 10.49 -15.76
CA LEU A 66 22.18 11.04 -14.92
C LEU A 66 23.56 10.37 -15.14
N GLY A 67 23.69 9.47 -16.12
CA GLY A 67 24.95 8.84 -16.50
C GLY A 67 25.22 7.47 -15.89
N VAL A 68 24.28 6.88 -15.15
CA VAL A 68 24.42 5.53 -14.60
C VAL A 68 24.43 4.50 -15.73
N LYS A 69 25.33 3.50 -15.61
CA LYS A 69 25.39 2.33 -16.50
C LYS A 69 24.76 1.12 -15.82
N PHE A 70 23.82 0.48 -16.51
CA PHE A 70 23.19 -0.75 -16.06
C PHE A 70 23.75 -1.94 -16.84
N PHE A 71 24.20 -2.98 -16.13
CA PHE A 71 24.68 -4.23 -16.72
C PHE A 71 23.68 -5.34 -16.38
N THR A 72 22.82 -5.68 -17.33
CA THR A 72 21.89 -6.81 -17.19
C THR A 72 22.56 -8.10 -17.67
N GLY A 73 22.09 -9.25 -17.18
CA GLY A 73 22.68 -10.55 -17.56
C GLY A 73 24.17 -10.69 -17.17
N THR A 74 24.62 -9.95 -16.16
CA THR A 74 26.02 -9.92 -15.70
C THR A 74 26.09 -10.42 -14.25
N PRO A 75 26.18 -11.74 -14.01
CA PRO A 75 26.31 -12.28 -12.65
C PRO A 75 27.59 -11.79 -11.97
N VAL A 76 27.48 -11.39 -10.70
CA VAL A 76 28.64 -11.03 -9.88
C VAL A 76 29.24 -12.31 -9.30
N THR A 77 30.53 -12.57 -9.55
CA THR A 77 31.23 -13.82 -9.16
C THR A 77 32.25 -13.63 -8.03
N GLY A 78 32.48 -12.40 -7.60
CA GLY A 78 33.43 -12.03 -6.56
C GLY A 78 33.39 -10.52 -6.32
N ILE A 79 34.16 -10.07 -5.32
CA ILE A 79 34.37 -8.66 -4.96
C ILE A 79 35.88 -8.43 -4.90
#